data_AF-A0A536PN02-F1
#
_entry.id   AF-A0A536PN02-F1
#
_cell.length_a   1.000
_cell.length_b   1.000
_cell.length_c   1.000
_cell.angle_alpha   90.00
_cell.angle_beta   90.00
_cell.angle_gamma   90.00
#
_symmetry.space_group_name_H-M   'P 1'
#
loop_
_entity.id
_entity.type
_entity.pdbx_description
1 polymer ?
#
loop_
_entity_poly.entity_id
_entity_poly.type
_entity_poly.pdbx_seq_one_letter_code
_entity_poly.pdbx_strand_id
1 'polypeptide(L)'
;ECRTKDLTYSKPLWARVELVNKETGEVTEQDVFLGDFPWMTDKGTFVINGAERVVVSQLVRSPGVYFTAVDDPTTGRRLFYAKLIPNRGAWLEFETSNKDVVSVKVDRKRKLTVTTLLRAIGYSSNEEIAALFTGVDADPDHQYIASTLDKD
;
A
#
# COMPACT_ATOMS: atom_id res chain seq x y z
N GLU A 1 0.32 40.28 11.32
CA GLU A 1 1.41 39.99 12.27
C GLU A 1 2.34 38.86 11.81
N CYS A 2 1.89 37.62 11.61
CA CYS A 2 2.80 36.52 11.22
C CYS A 2 3.60 36.80 9.94
N ARG A 3 2.99 37.44 8.93
CA ARG A 3 3.64 37.85 7.67
C ARG A 3 4.77 38.86 7.85
N THR A 4 4.64 39.77 8.80
CA THR A 4 5.60 40.86 9.02
C THR A 4 6.74 40.45 9.95
N LYS A 5 6.59 39.35 10.67
CA LYS A 5 7.55 38.84 11.66
C LYS A 5 8.17 37.50 11.25
N ASP A 6 7.96 37.07 10.00
CA ASP A 6 8.42 35.77 9.48
C ASP A 6 7.99 34.56 10.34
N LEU A 7 6.80 34.63 10.94
CA LEU A 7 6.23 33.56 11.76
C LEU A 7 5.25 32.69 10.98
N THR A 8 4.99 31.49 11.49
CA THR A 8 3.91 30.62 11.00
C THR A 8 2.60 30.97 11.71
N TYR A 9 1.51 31.04 10.95
CA TYR A 9 0.17 31.20 11.51
C TYR A 9 -0.35 29.82 11.95
N SER A 10 -0.32 29.58 13.25
CA SER A 10 -0.64 28.28 13.86
C SER A 10 -1.50 28.42 15.11
N LYS A 11 -2.05 27.30 15.57
CA LYS A 11 -2.70 27.16 16.87
C LYS A 11 -2.10 25.96 17.61
N PRO A 12 -1.99 26.01 18.95
CA PRO A 12 -1.48 24.89 19.71
C PRO A 12 -2.45 23.69 19.63
N LEU A 13 -1.93 22.52 19.29
CA LEU A 13 -2.68 21.26 19.27
C LEU A 13 -2.44 20.51 20.57
N TRP A 14 -3.53 20.19 21.27
CA TRP A 14 -3.53 19.40 22.49
C TRP A 14 -4.33 18.11 22.24
N ALA A 15 -3.89 17.02 22.86
CA ALA A 15 -4.63 15.76 22.87
C ALA A 15 -4.72 15.22 24.30
N ARG A 16 -5.92 14.81 24.71
CA ARG A 16 -6.11 14.06 25.95
C ARG A 16 -5.69 12.63 25.73
N VAL A 17 -4.67 12.18 26.45
CA VAL A 17 -4.10 10.84 26.35
C VAL A 17 -4.37 10.10 27.65
N GLU A 18 -4.66 8.81 27.53
CA GLU A 18 -4.84 7.89 28.65
C GLU A 18 -3.71 6.85 28.63
N LEU A 19 -3.03 6.67 29.75
CA LEU A 19 -2.09 5.59 29.98
C LEU A 19 -2.71 4.57 30.93
N VAL A 20 -2.93 3.36 30.44
CA VAL A 20 -3.47 2.24 31.22
C VAL A 20 -2.34 1.27 31.55
N ASN A 21 -2.01 1.14 32.83
CA ASN A 21 -1.13 0.08 33.31
C ASN A 21 -1.93 -1.22 33.44
N LYS A 22 -1.62 -2.22 32.60
CA LYS A 22 -2.37 -3.49 32.55
C LYS A 22 -2.09 -4.43 33.73
N GLU A 23 -0.98 -4.24 34.45
CA GLU A 23 -0.62 -5.07 35.59
C GLU A 23 -1.28 -4.55 36.88
N THR A 24 -1.30 -3.24 37.08
CA THR A 24 -1.88 -2.60 38.27
C THR A 24 -3.34 -2.18 38.09
N GLY A 25 -3.81 -2.05 36.84
CA GLY A 25 -5.12 -1.50 36.51
C GLY A 25 -5.20 0.03 36.66
N GLU A 26 -4.09 0.70 36.95
CA GLU A 26 -4.05 2.15 37.10
C GLU A 26 -4.23 2.87 35.76
N VAL A 27 -5.02 3.93 35.75
CA VAL A 27 -5.32 4.75 34.59
C VAL A 27 -4.93 6.19 34.89
N THR A 28 -4.02 6.74 34.09
CA THR A 28 -3.57 8.13 34.19
C THR A 28 -3.95 8.89 32.93
N GLU A 29 -4.72 9.96 33.09
CA GLU A 29 -5.09 10.85 31.99
C GLU A 29 -4.28 12.15 32.03
N GLN A 30 -3.86 12.62 30.86
CA GLN A 30 -3.14 13.89 30.73
C GLN A 30 -3.45 14.58 29.40
N ASP A 31 -3.58 15.90 29.44
CA ASP A 31 -3.53 16.72 28.23
C ASP A 31 -2.08 16.91 27.78
N VAL A 32 -1.75 16.35 26.63
CA VAL A 32 -0.41 16.40 26.03
C VAL A 32 -0.40 17.42 24.90
N PHE A 33 0.55 18.35 24.95
CA PHE A 33 0.82 19.26 23.84
C PHE A 33 1.51 18.51 22.69
N LEU A 34 0.89 18.50 21.52
CA LEU A 34 1.40 17.82 20.32
C LEU A 34 2.23 18.75 19.42
N GLY A 35 2.20 20.05 19.67
CA GLY A 35 2.89 21.06 18.86
C GLY A 35 1.96 22.11 18.28
N ASP A 36 2.54 23.09 17.60
CA ASP A 36 1.79 24.12 16.89
C ASP A 36 1.35 23.62 15.50
N PHE A 37 0.04 23.66 15.24
CA PHE A 37 -0.55 23.21 13.99
C PHE A 37 -0.84 24.41 13.06
N PRO A 38 -0.27 24.46 11.84
CA PRO A 38 -0.57 25.52 10.88
C PRO A 38 -2.08 25.62 10.61
N TRP A 39 -2.65 26.80 10.82
CA TRP A 39 -4.09 27.01 10.73
C TRP A 39 -4.45 27.69 9.40
N MET A 40 -5.58 27.29 8.81
CA MET A 40 -6.06 27.91 7.58
C MET A 40 -6.64 29.29 7.90
N THR A 41 -6.30 30.29 7.08
CA THR A 41 -6.89 31.63 7.16
C THR A 41 -8.29 31.65 6.54
N ASP A 42 -9.08 32.70 6.79
CA ASP A 42 -10.42 32.87 6.20
C ASP A 42 -10.40 32.96 4.65
N LYS A 43 -9.22 33.15 4.05
CA LYS A 43 -9.02 33.16 2.59
C LYS A 43 -8.72 31.78 2.00
N GLY A 44 -8.65 30.72 2.82
CA GLY A 44 -8.26 29.38 2.38
C GLY A 44 -6.76 29.18 2.16
N THR A 45 -5.92 30.08 2.67
CA THR A 45 -4.45 30.03 2.56
C THR A 45 -3.80 29.71 3.92
N PHE A 46 -2.53 29.34 3.91
CA PHE A 46 -1.70 29.13 5.10
C PHE A 46 -0.54 30.14 5.11
N VAL A 47 -0.10 30.58 6.29
CA VAL A 47 1.12 31.40 6.42
C VAL A 47 2.20 30.56 7.08
N ILE A 48 3.27 30.25 6.36
CA ILE A 48 4.41 29.45 6.85
C ILE A 48 5.67 30.30 6.76
N ASN A 49 6.29 30.59 7.91
CA ASN A 49 7.48 31.44 8.03
C ASN A 49 7.32 32.77 7.26
N GLY A 50 6.23 33.49 7.53
CA GLY A 50 5.91 34.77 6.90
C GLY A 50 5.28 34.66 5.50
N ALA A 51 5.54 33.58 4.76
CA ALA A 51 5.07 33.41 3.39
C ALA A 51 3.66 32.81 3.32
N GLU A 52 2.80 33.39 2.48
CA GLU A 52 1.45 32.87 2.20
C GLU A 52 1.53 31.73 1.17
N ARG A 53 0.89 30.61 1.47
CA ARG A 53 0.90 29.38 0.67
C ARG A 53 -0.52 28.85 0.48
N VAL A 54 -0.73 28.16 -0.62
CA VAL A 54 -1.99 27.49 -0.94
C VAL A 54 -1.73 26.00 -1.08
N VAL A 55 -2.53 25.18 -0.41
CA VAL A 55 -2.53 23.73 -0.61
C VAL A 55 -3.39 23.44 -1.84
N VAL A 56 -2.81 22.80 -2.85
CA VAL A 56 -3.52 22.42 -4.07
C VAL A 56 -3.96 20.95 -4.02
N SER A 57 -5.16 20.68 -4.51
CA SER A 57 -5.66 19.31 -4.63
C SER A 57 -4.83 18.52 -5.63
N GLN A 58 -4.41 17.32 -5.24
CA GLN A 58 -3.71 16.40 -6.13
C GLN A 58 -4.67 15.36 -6.68
N LEU A 59 -4.55 15.04 -7.97
CA LEU A 59 -5.20 13.88 -8.56
C LEU A 59 -4.31 12.65 -8.35
N VAL A 60 -4.77 11.72 -7.54
CA VAL A 60 -4.11 10.44 -7.29
C VAL A 60 -4.98 9.29 -7.77
N ARG A 61 -4.36 8.13 -8.05
CA ARG A 61 -5.13 6.93 -8.41
C ARG A 61 -6.00 6.52 -7.23
N SER A 62 -7.25 6.13 -7.54
CA SER A 62 -8.14 5.58 -6.53
C SER A 62 -7.60 4.24 -6.00
N PRO A 63 -7.91 3.89 -4.74
CA PRO A 63 -7.72 2.53 -4.27
C PRO A 63 -8.48 1.54 -5.16
N GLY A 64 -7.89 0.38 -5.43
CA GLY A 64 -8.50 -0.63 -6.29
C GLY A 64 -7.52 -1.63 -6.88
N VAL A 65 -8.04 -2.50 -7.75
CA VAL A 65 -7.26 -3.47 -8.51
C VAL A 65 -7.12 -2.99 -9.95
N TYR A 66 -5.87 -2.82 -10.39
CA TYR A 66 -5.54 -2.40 -11.75
C TYR A 66 -4.86 -3.53 -12.49
N PHE A 67 -5.40 -3.91 -13.64
CA PHE A 67 -4.79 -4.88 -14.54
C PHE A 67 -4.06 -4.18 -15.69
N THR A 68 -2.96 -4.75 -16.15
CA THR A 68 -2.20 -4.25 -17.30
C THR A 68 -1.71 -5.43 -18.12
N ALA A 69 -1.83 -5.34 -19.44
CA ALA A 69 -1.27 -6.31 -20.36
C ALA A 69 -0.19 -5.63 -21.20
N VAL A 70 0.96 -6.27 -21.33
CA VAL A 70 2.11 -5.77 -22.09
C VAL A 70 2.66 -6.90 -22.94
N ASP A 71 2.93 -6.63 -24.21
CA ASP A 71 3.57 -7.60 -25.09
C ASP A 71 5.08 -7.61 -24.79
N ASP A 72 5.61 -8.78 -24.44
CA ASP A 72 7.04 -8.99 -24.16
C ASP A 72 7.84 -8.75 -25.44
N PRO A 73 8.79 -7.78 -25.47
CA PRO A 73 9.53 -7.46 -26.69
C PRO A 73 10.38 -8.61 -27.23
N THR A 74 10.77 -9.56 -26.37
CA THR A 74 11.66 -10.66 -26.75
C THR A 74 10.89 -11.84 -27.33
N THR A 75 9.80 -12.25 -26.67
CA THR A 75 9.02 -13.43 -27.06
C THR A 75 7.77 -13.09 -27.87
N GLY A 76 7.38 -11.82 -27.92
CA GLY A 76 6.11 -11.36 -28.51
C GLY A 76 4.88 -11.75 -27.69
N ARG A 77 5.07 -12.40 -26.54
CA ARG A 77 3.98 -12.94 -25.72
C ARG A 77 3.34 -11.84 -24.88
N ARG A 78 2.01 -11.85 -24.78
CA ARG A 78 1.27 -10.95 -23.89
C ARG A 78 1.42 -11.40 -22.43
N LEU A 79 2.08 -10.57 -21.62
CA LEU A 79 2.23 -10.75 -20.18
C LEU A 79 1.24 -9.86 -19.42
N PHE A 80 0.82 -10.33 -18.25
CA PHE A 80 -0.21 -9.70 -17.44
C PHE A 80 0.33 -9.28 -16.08
N TYR A 81 -0.13 -8.14 -15.63
CA TYR A 81 0.25 -7.53 -14.36
C TYR A 81 -1.01 -7.09 -13.63
N ALA A 82 -1.03 -7.24 -12.31
CA ALA A 82 -2.09 -6.73 -11.47
C ALA A 82 -1.51 -5.95 -10.29
N LYS A 83 -2.11 -4.81 -9.95
CA LYS A 83 -1.75 -4.01 -8.78
C LYS A 83 -2.95 -3.83 -7.89
N LEU A 84 -2.87 -4.35 -6.67
CA LEU A 84 -3.81 -4.04 -5.60
C LEU A 84 -3.26 -2.84 -4.82
N ILE A 85 -3.94 -1.70 -4.98
CA ILE A 85 -3.58 -0.43 -4.36
C ILE A 85 -4.60 -0.16 -3.24
N PRO A 86 -4.20 -0.28 -1.96
CA PRO A 86 -5.08 0.08 -0.85
C PRO A 86 -5.12 1.60 -0.65
N ASN A 87 -6.14 2.08 0.08
CA ASN A 87 -6.19 3.48 0.52
C ASN A 87 -5.08 3.81 1.53
N ARG A 88 -4.73 2.83 2.37
CA ARG A 88 -3.63 2.91 3.33
C ARG A 88 -3.02 1.53 3.49
N GLY A 89 -1.69 1.45 3.51
CA GLY A 89 -0.95 0.21 3.75
C GLY A 89 -0.16 -0.28 2.54
N ALA A 90 0.28 -1.53 2.63
CA ALA A 90 1.18 -2.17 1.68
C ALA A 90 0.50 -2.49 0.34
N TRP A 91 1.22 -2.28 -0.76
CA TRP A 91 0.77 -2.65 -2.09
C TRP A 91 1.05 -4.13 -2.36
N LEU A 92 0.18 -4.78 -3.14
CA LEU A 92 0.48 -6.08 -3.74
C LEU A 92 0.56 -5.92 -5.26
N GLU A 93 1.68 -6.34 -5.82
CA GLU A 93 1.90 -6.31 -7.27
C GLU A 93 2.14 -7.74 -7.76
N PHE A 94 1.28 -8.21 -8.66
CA PHE A 94 1.35 -9.51 -9.30
C PHE A 94 1.83 -9.36 -10.74
N GLU A 95 2.63 -10.30 -11.20
CA GLU A 95 3.16 -10.30 -12.56
C GLU A 95 3.30 -11.74 -13.08
N THR A 96 2.94 -11.93 -14.35
CA THR A 96 3.32 -13.13 -15.10
C THR A 96 4.66 -12.90 -15.80
N SER A 97 5.37 -13.99 -16.07
CA SER A 97 6.64 -13.98 -16.79
C SER A 97 6.56 -14.86 -18.03
N ASN A 98 7.53 -14.70 -18.94
CA ASN A 98 7.65 -15.53 -20.14
C ASN A 98 7.97 -17.01 -19.86
N LYS A 99 8.25 -17.37 -18.60
CA LYS A 99 8.45 -18.74 -18.12
C LYS A 99 7.23 -19.32 -17.41
N ASP A 100 6.05 -18.74 -17.64
CA ASP A 100 4.80 -19.17 -16.99
C ASP A 100 4.79 -19.05 -15.46
N VAL A 101 5.70 -18.28 -14.88
CA VAL A 101 5.73 -18.07 -13.42
C VAL A 101 4.91 -16.84 -13.04
N VAL A 102 4.05 -17.01 -12.04
CA VAL A 102 3.34 -15.92 -11.36
C VAL A 102 4.12 -15.50 -10.12
N SER A 103 4.52 -14.23 -10.09
CA SER A 103 5.24 -13.65 -8.95
C SER A 103 4.42 -12.57 -8.26
N VAL A 104 4.70 -12.35 -6.98
CA VAL A 104 4.13 -11.27 -6.18
C VAL A 104 5.25 -10.43 -5.54
N LYS A 105 5.03 -9.12 -5.45
CA LYS A 105 5.81 -8.19 -4.62
C LYS A 105 4.89 -7.62 -3.55
N VAL A 106 5.34 -7.69 -2.30
CA VAL A 106 4.66 -7.05 -1.16
C VAL A 106 5.41 -5.78 -0.83
N ASP A 107 4.71 -4.64 -0.86
CA ASP A 107 5.24 -3.32 -0.52
C ASP A 107 6.52 -2.94 -1.28
N ARG A 108 6.54 -3.20 -2.60
CA ARG A 108 7.68 -2.95 -3.50
C ARG A 108 8.99 -3.65 -3.12
N LYS A 109 8.93 -4.70 -2.28
CA LYS A 109 10.09 -5.55 -1.94
C LYS A 109 10.41 -6.54 -3.07
N ARG A 110 11.35 -7.45 -2.80
CA ARG A 110 11.77 -8.51 -3.73
C ARG A 110 10.59 -9.34 -4.23
N LYS A 111 10.72 -9.86 -5.45
CA LYS A 111 9.76 -10.82 -6.02
C LYS A 111 9.79 -12.13 -5.24
N LEU A 112 8.62 -12.66 -4.97
CA LEU A 112 8.38 -14.01 -4.45
C LEU A 112 7.45 -14.74 -5.42
N THR A 113 7.46 -16.07 -5.43
CA THR A 113 6.43 -16.87 -6.09
C THR A 113 5.07 -16.57 -5.45
N VAL A 114 3.99 -16.60 -6.24
CA VAL A 114 2.64 -16.38 -5.67
C VAL A 114 2.27 -17.49 -4.68
N THR A 115 2.81 -18.70 -4.86
CA THR A 115 2.62 -19.86 -3.98
C THR A 115 3.15 -19.60 -2.57
N THR A 116 4.29 -18.92 -2.41
CA THR A 116 4.79 -18.49 -1.09
C THR A 116 3.76 -17.64 -0.34
N LEU A 117 3.08 -16.71 -1.02
CA LEU A 117 2.00 -15.91 -0.41
C LEU A 117 0.79 -16.78 -0.06
N LEU A 118 0.40 -17.71 -0.93
CA LEU A 118 -0.72 -18.64 -0.69
C LEU A 118 -0.47 -19.53 0.55
N ARG A 119 0.77 -20.00 0.73
CA ARG A 119 1.16 -20.73 1.95
C ARG A 119 1.07 -19.86 3.19
N ALA A 120 1.51 -18.61 3.11
CA ALA A 120 1.44 -17.68 4.24
C ALA A 120 0.00 -17.37 4.69
N ILE A 121 -1.00 -17.49 3.81
CA ILE A 121 -2.41 -17.29 4.13
C ILE A 121 -3.17 -18.58 4.48
N GLY A 122 -2.51 -19.75 4.41
CA GLY A 122 -3.05 -21.00 4.95
C GLY A 122 -3.11 -22.21 4.00
N TYR A 123 -2.75 -22.08 2.72
CA TYR A 123 -2.76 -23.21 1.78
C TYR A 123 -1.41 -23.93 1.79
N SER A 124 -1.34 -25.07 2.47
CA SER A 124 -0.05 -25.63 2.89
C SER A 124 0.52 -26.63 1.88
N SER A 125 -0.33 -27.36 1.14
CA SER A 125 0.11 -28.38 0.18
C SER A 125 0.05 -27.91 -1.27
N ASN A 126 0.82 -28.56 -2.14
CA ASN A 126 0.82 -28.26 -3.57
C ASN A 126 -0.53 -28.64 -4.21
N GLU A 127 -1.12 -29.73 -3.73
CA GLU A 127 -2.41 -30.24 -4.18
C GLU A 127 -3.54 -29.28 -3.84
N GLU A 128 -3.54 -28.69 -2.63
CA GLU A 128 -4.49 -27.65 -2.23
C GLU A 128 -4.38 -26.43 -3.13
N ILE A 129 -3.15 -25.95 -3.36
CA ILE A 129 -2.92 -24.79 -4.22
C ILE A 129 -3.37 -25.10 -5.65
N ALA A 130 -2.97 -26.24 -6.22
CA ALA A 130 -3.36 -26.62 -7.58
C ALA A 130 -4.89 -26.74 -7.72
N ALA A 131 -5.56 -27.31 -6.72
CA ALA A 131 -7.02 -27.45 -6.72
C ALA A 131 -7.75 -26.11 -6.83
N LEU A 132 -7.24 -25.04 -6.19
CA LEU A 132 -7.84 -23.70 -6.27
C LEU A 132 -7.90 -23.13 -7.70
N PHE A 133 -7.00 -23.56 -8.57
CA PHE A 133 -6.85 -22.99 -9.92
C PHE A 133 -7.29 -23.93 -11.05
N THR A 134 -7.80 -25.12 -10.76
CA THR A 134 -8.23 -26.10 -11.78
C THR A 134 -9.23 -25.57 -12.81
N GLY A 135 -10.09 -24.61 -12.43
CA GLY A 135 -11.06 -23.99 -13.34
C GLY A 135 -10.57 -22.77 -14.12
N VAL A 136 -9.35 -22.29 -13.85
CA VAL A 136 -8.81 -21.04 -14.44
C VAL A 136 -7.46 -21.24 -15.13
N ASP A 137 -6.61 -22.14 -14.64
CA ASP A 137 -5.32 -22.51 -15.25
C ASP A 137 -5.52 -23.71 -16.20
N ALA A 138 -6.39 -23.52 -17.19
CA ALA A 138 -6.86 -24.58 -18.10
C ALA A 138 -6.17 -24.57 -19.46
N ASP A 139 -5.24 -23.64 -19.69
CA ASP A 139 -4.49 -23.55 -20.94
C ASP A 139 -3.45 -24.71 -20.99
N PRO A 140 -3.55 -25.63 -21.97
CA PRO A 140 -2.61 -26.75 -22.07
C PRO A 140 -1.20 -26.33 -22.44
N ASP A 141 -1.02 -25.16 -23.08
CA ASP A 141 0.29 -24.65 -23.49
C ASP A 141 0.94 -23.78 -22.39
N HIS A 142 0.13 -23.25 -21.46
CA HIS A 142 0.57 -22.30 -20.44
C HIS A 142 -0.05 -22.58 -19.06
N GLN A 143 0.53 -23.52 -18.33
CA GLN A 143 0.13 -23.85 -16.96
C GLN A 143 0.91 -23.02 -15.93
N TYR A 144 0.33 -21.89 -15.52
CA TYR A 144 1.00 -20.90 -14.70
C TYR A 144 1.24 -21.37 -13.26
N ILE A 145 0.28 -22.07 -12.67
CA ILE A 145 0.36 -22.51 -11.28
C ILE A 145 1.31 -23.69 -11.14
N ALA A 146 1.25 -24.65 -12.07
CA ALA A 146 2.19 -25.76 -12.11
C ALA A 146 3.63 -25.26 -12.25
N SER A 147 3.89 -24.38 -13.23
CA SER A 147 5.22 -23.79 -13.45
C SER A 147 5.71 -22.95 -12.27
N THR A 148 4.79 -22.32 -11.52
CA THR A 148 5.15 -21.57 -10.33
C THR A 148 5.48 -22.48 -9.15
N LEU A 149 4.75 -23.59 -8.97
CA LEU A 149 5.01 -24.59 -7.93
C LEU A 149 6.35 -25.29 -8.16
N ASP A 150 6.72 -25.59 -9.42
CA ASP A 150 8.00 -26.22 -9.77
C ASP A 150 9.22 -25.32 -9.50
N LYS A 151 8.99 -24.00 -9.44
CA LYS A 151 10.05 -23.00 -9.18
C LYS A 151 10.20 -22.63 -7.70
N ASP A 152 9.15 -22.83 -6.90
CA ASP A 152 9.09 -22.53 -5.46
C ASP A 152 10.07 -23.38 -4.67
#